data_AF-A0A419F271-F1
#
_entry.id   AF-A0A419F271-F1
#
_cell.length_a   1.000
_cell.length_b   1.000
_cell.length_c   1.000
_cell.angle_alpha   90.00
_cell.angle_beta   90.00
_cell.angle_gamma   90.00
#
_symmetry.space_group_name_H-M   'P 1'
#
loop_
_entity.id
_entity.type
_entity.pdbx_description
1 polymer ?
#
loop_
_entity_poly.entity_id
_entity_poly.type
_entity_poly.pdbx_seq_one_letter_code
_entity_poly.pdbx_strand_id
1 'polypeptide(L)'
;MRILMERKKIITRAAARIGIIGVLLILAVRIAPLGWAVGGLYPTTLHGDAVTGVRRDTSLPRGDCSHCHAMHGAPGGMGDFALWMENTNQLCFTCHSGSSRRETYRGSIEYESSIHEDDFLVRWPGPEPPARMEPEAKGKCVNCHTPHGWGDLDGLIPSLLFKREESLCLGCHRLAGPAQKEIETQMAYQFTHQINSRQMAGRHTAGEEMIPSTFSLQGRHVECADCHNVHVHTGVLHIRGTNQASGILKGVSFVEADYGMMPDTFPTFQPRDETFNIQFEYQLCFKCHSYWAYGSFPPFLSSGGGQETDQSIEFNPNNESSHNVIQAPNLNGRGEFVNGWRWDARMHCSDCHGSDNERDPQGPHGSQLQFLLKASWNVTTGQSSEDTSGHLCFLCHDFITYAQDADNRNTGFSRNNGQDNLHGFHSRRENNVAGRPIACMDCHSKIPHGINRLALLVTRTDNARYLGGTVLLRESDVPNWGPSGNWDKSDCTVECH
;
A
#
# COMPACT_ATOMS: atom_id res chain seq x y z
N MET A 1 45.95 40.99 43.76
CA MET A 1 46.43 39.65 43.35
C MET A 1 45.69 38.48 44.04
N ARG A 2 45.35 38.55 45.33
CA ARG A 2 44.68 37.45 46.07
C ARG A 2 43.25 37.13 45.60
N ILE A 3 42.48 38.14 45.18
CA ILE A 3 41.07 38.00 44.74
C ILE A 3 40.95 37.33 43.35
N LEU A 4 41.94 37.52 42.47
CA LEU A 4 41.97 36.91 41.14
C LEU A 4 42.32 35.41 41.16
N MET A 5 43.05 34.95 42.18
CA MET A 5 43.38 33.52 42.34
C MET A 5 42.21 32.70 42.90
N GLU A 6 41.36 33.29 43.76
CA GLU A 6 40.15 32.59 44.25
C GLU A 6 39.09 32.43 43.17
N ARG A 7 38.85 33.43 42.32
CA ARG A 7 37.89 33.31 41.21
C ARG A 7 38.29 32.22 40.20
N LYS A 8 39.58 32.05 39.92
CA LYS A 8 40.08 30.97 39.04
C LYS A 8 39.84 29.58 39.62
N LYS A 9 39.97 29.40 40.95
CA LYS A 9 39.70 28.12 41.65
C LYS A 9 38.21 27.76 41.70
N ILE A 10 37.32 28.75 41.77
CA ILE A 10 35.86 28.51 41.77
C ILE A 10 35.38 28.12 40.37
N ILE A 11 35.89 28.76 39.32
CA ILE A 11 35.51 28.46 37.93
C ILE A 11 36.01 27.07 37.48
N THR A 12 37.21 26.66 37.89
CA THR A 12 37.74 25.31 37.57
C THR A 12 37.02 24.19 38.32
N ARG A 13 36.52 24.44 39.54
CA ARG A 13 35.69 23.47 40.28
C ARG A 13 34.26 23.37 39.75
N ALA A 14 33.70 24.45 39.19
CA ALA A 14 32.41 24.43 38.52
C ALA A 14 32.47 23.71 37.17
N ALA A 15 33.51 23.94 36.37
CA ALA A 15 33.71 23.24 35.09
C ALA A 15 33.93 21.73 35.26
N ALA A 16 34.65 21.30 36.31
CA ALA A 16 34.82 19.88 36.63
C ALA A 16 33.51 19.20 37.08
N ARG A 17 32.61 19.92 37.78
CA ARG A 17 31.29 19.39 38.19
C ARG A 17 30.29 19.33 37.03
N ILE A 18 30.34 20.28 36.09
CA ILE A 18 29.50 20.27 34.88
C ILE A 18 29.98 19.18 33.91
N GLY A 19 31.29 18.92 33.82
CA GLY A 19 31.83 17.79 33.06
C GLY A 19 31.43 16.41 33.62
N ILE A 20 31.39 16.25 34.95
CA ILE A 20 30.98 14.99 35.58
C ILE A 20 29.46 14.76 35.48
N ILE A 21 28.63 15.81 35.57
CA ILE A 21 27.18 15.72 35.38
C ILE A 21 26.82 15.50 33.90
N GLY A 22 27.55 16.11 32.96
CA GLY A 22 27.39 15.88 31.53
C GLY A 22 27.80 14.46 31.09
N VAL A 23 28.87 13.90 31.67
CA VAL A 23 29.27 12.50 31.42
C VAL A 23 28.32 11.51 32.08
N LEU A 24 27.74 11.81 33.24
CA LEU A 24 26.70 10.97 33.88
C LEU A 24 25.34 11.06 33.16
N LEU A 25 24.99 12.19 32.54
CA LEU A 25 23.79 12.32 31.70
C LEU A 25 23.96 11.67 30.32
N ILE A 26 25.19 11.62 29.79
CA ILE A 26 25.50 10.87 28.56
C ILE A 26 25.62 9.36 28.83
N LEU A 27 25.95 8.93 30.06
CA LEU A 27 25.88 7.52 30.49
C LEU A 27 24.48 7.06 30.96
N ALA A 28 23.49 7.96 30.98
CA ALA A 28 22.09 7.58 30.98
C ALA A 28 21.61 7.18 29.57
N VAL A 29 22.53 6.63 28.75
CA VAL A 29 22.16 5.71 27.66
C VAL A 29 21.21 4.71 28.28
N ARG A 30 20.05 4.59 27.64
CA ARG A 30 19.01 3.63 27.96
C ARG A 30 19.63 2.27 28.21
N ILE A 31 19.82 1.95 29.48
CA ILE A 31 19.98 0.57 29.91
C ILE A 31 18.59 0.00 29.63
N ALA A 32 18.43 -0.64 28.47
CA ALA A 32 17.36 -1.59 28.26
C ALA A 32 17.31 -2.45 29.53
N PRO A 33 16.13 -2.77 30.10
CA PRO A 33 16.09 -3.58 31.30
C PRO A 33 16.87 -4.86 31.00
N LEU A 34 18.08 -4.94 31.56
CA LEU A 34 18.89 -6.13 31.53
C LEU A 34 18.06 -7.12 32.34
N GLY A 35 17.29 -7.94 31.64
CA GLY A 35 16.60 -9.07 32.24
C GLY A 35 17.65 -9.88 32.96
N TRP A 36 17.58 -9.92 34.29
CA TRP A 36 18.50 -10.70 35.09
C TRP A 36 18.15 -12.16 34.79
N ALA A 37 19.01 -12.88 34.09
CA ALA A 37 18.88 -14.32 33.95
C ALA A 37 19.06 -14.92 35.35
N VAL A 38 17.99 -15.47 35.93
CA VAL A 38 18.04 -16.16 37.22
C VAL A 38 18.05 -17.65 36.93
N GLY A 39 19.15 -18.33 37.27
CA GLY A 39 19.23 -19.79 37.20
C GLY A 39 19.17 -20.42 35.80
N GLY A 40 19.58 -19.70 34.75
CA GLY A 40 19.58 -20.21 33.37
C GLY A 40 18.29 -19.95 32.59
N LEU A 41 17.33 -19.22 33.15
CA LEU A 41 16.07 -18.85 32.49
C LEU A 41 16.09 -17.40 31.97
N TYR A 42 15.50 -17.17 30.79
CA TYR A 42 15.32 -15.85 30.19
C TYR A 42 13.84 -15.49 30.02
N PRO A 43 13.11 -15.06 31.07
CA PRO A 43 11.64 -14.96 31.06
C PRO A 43 11.07 -13.67 30.45
N THR A 44 11.91 -12.74 29.98
CA THR A 44 11.50 -11.36 29.68
C THR A 44 10.89 -11.15 28.30
N THR A 45 10.77 -12.21 27.49
CA THR A 45 10.27 -12.15 26.12
C THR A 45 9.41 -13.34 25.75
N LEU A 46 8.81 -13.33 24.55
CA LEU A 46 8.04 -14.46 24.04
C LEU A 46 8.82 -15.78 24.05
N HIS A 47 10.12 -15.78 23.77
CA HIS A 47 10.96 -16.98 23.86
C HIS A 47 11.18 -17.47 25.30
N GLY A 48 11.01 -16.57 26.27
CA GLY A 48 11.04 -16.83 27.70
C GLY A 48 9.74 -17.29 28.34
N ASP A 49 8.63 -17.22 27.60
CA ASP A 49 7.31 -17.41 28.17
C ASP A 49 7.13 -18.84 28.73
N ALA A 50 6.57 -18.93 29.92
CA ALA A 50 6.43 -20.21 30.64
C ALA A 50 5.46 -21.18 29.94
N VAL A 51 4.61 -20.70 29.05
CA VAL A 51 3.58 -21.48 28.35
C VAL A 51 3.95 -21.73 26.88
N THR A 52 4.46 -20.69 26.22
CA THR A 52 4.65 -20.63 24.77
C THR A 52 6.11 -20.46 24.35
N GLY A 53 7.02 -20.19 25.29
CA GLY A 53 8.44 -19.98 25.04
C GLY A 53 9.17 -21.23 24.53
N VAL A 54 10.45 -21.05 24.21
CA VAL A 54 11.25 -22.08 23.52
C VAL A 54 11.33 -23.34 24.38
N ARG A 55 11.14 -24.50 23.74
CA ARG A 55 11.20 -25.82 24.38
C ARG A 55 11.76 -26.86 23.43
N ARG A 56 13.04 -26.71 23.07
CA ARG A 56 13.76 -27.69 22.25
C ARG A 56 14.00 -28.98 23.03
N ASP A 57 14.47 -28.84 24.27
CA ASP A 57 14.66 -29.95 25.20
C ASP A 57 13.46 -30.02 26.16
N THR A 58 12.73 -31.13 26.15
CA THR A 58 11.55 -31.30 27.00
C THR A 58 11.88 -31.53 28.47
N SER A 59 13.14 -31.86 28.79
CA SER A 59 13.67 -32.04 30.15
C SER A 59 14.00 -30.72 30.86
N LEU A 60 14.11 -29.64 30.09
CA LEU A 60 14.36 -28.30 30.61
C LEU A 60 13.07 -27.46 30.65
N PRO A 61 12.97 -26.49 31.58
CA PRO A 61 11.89 -25.52 31.58
C PRO A 61 11.90 -24.67 30.29
N ARG A 62 10.74 -24.11 29.93
CA ARG A 62 10.66 -23.16 28.80
C ARG A 62 11.49 -21.92 29.10
N GLY A 63 12.11 -21.36 28.06
CA GLY A 63 12.95 -20.17 28.20
C GLY A 63 14.33 -20.42 28.83
N ASP A 64 14.73 -21.68 29.05
CA ASP A 64 16.09 -22.02 29.44
C ASP A 64 17.10 -21.65 28.34
N CYS A 65 18.22 -21.05 28.72
CA CYS A 65 19.28 -20.62 27.81
C CYS A 65 19.81 -21.79 26.96
N SER A 66 19.77 -23.02 27.48
CA SER A 66 20.29 -24.23 26.83
C SER A 66 19.45 -24.69 25.62
N HIS A 67 18.29 -24.05 25.40
CA HIS A 67 17.53 -24.24 24.18
C HIS A 67 18.26 -23.66 22.95
N CYS A 68 19.10 -22.63 23.13
CA CYS A 68 19.85 -21.95 22.06
C CYS A 68 21.36 -21.99 22.27
N HIS A 69 21.82 -21.97 23.52
CA HIS A 69 23.24 -21.96 23.88
C HIS A 69 23.75 -23.32 24.34
N ALA A 70 25.03 -23.59 24.09
CA ALA A 70 25.75 -24.74 24.61
C ALA A 70 26.48 -24.37 25.91
N MET A 71 26.13 -25.04 27.01
CA MET A 71 26.70 -24.76 28.33
C MET A 71 28.08 -25.42 28.51
N HIS A 72 28.33 -26.56 27.85
CA HIS A 72 29.61 -27.27 27.80
C HIS A 72 29.71 -28.13 26.54
N GLY A 73 30.80 -28.02 25.78
CA GLY A 73 31.18 -28.89 24.65
C GLY A 73 30.01 -29.43 23.83
N ALA A 74 29.42 -28.60 22.96
CA ALA A 74 28.42 -29.08 22.01
C ALA A 74 29.02 -30.19 21.13
N PRO A 75 28.31 -31.31 20.89
CA PRO A 75 28.75 -32.32 19.92
C PRO A 75 28.94 -31.67 18.54
N GLY A 76 30.19 -31.58 18.07
CA GLY A 76 30.56 -30.87 16.84
C GLY A 76 31.29 -29.54 17.01
N GLY A 77 31.46 -29.05 18.25
CA GLY A 77 32.06 -27.74 18.57
C GLY A 77 31.01 -26.66 18.87
N MET A 78 31.37 -25.64 19.64
CA MET A 78 30.49 -24.49 19.90
C MET A 78 30.48 -23.57 18.68
N GLY A 79 29.30 -23.17 18.22
CA GLY A 79 29.16 -22.10 17.25
C GLY A 79 29.43 -20.72 17.88
N ASP A 80 29.41 -19.67 17.05
CA ASP A 80 29.51 -18.29 17.52
C ASP A 80 28.50 -17.99 18.64
N PHE A 81 28.86 -17.10 19.56
CA PHE A 81 28.04 -16.73 20.72
C PHE A 81 27.65 -17.93 21.62
N ALA A 82 28.48 -18.97 21.64
CA ALA A 82 28.24 -20.22 22.36
C ALA A 82 26.92 -20.88 21.98
N LEU A 83 26.51 -20.77 20.71
CA LEU A 83 25.36 -21.50 20.18
C LEU A 83 25.69 -22.99 20.03
N TRP A 84 24.69 -23.86 20.19
CA TRP A 84 24.89 -25.31 20.03
C TRP A 84 24.98 -25.75 18.55
N MET A 85 24.80 -24.82 17.62
CA MET A 85 25.00 -24.99 16.18
C MET A 85 25.43 -23.67 15.54
N GLU A 86 25.69 -23.68 14.24
CA GLU A 86 26.06 -22.48 13.49
C GLU A 86 24.99 -21.38 13.58
N ASN A 87 25.45 -20.12 13.60
CA ASN A 87 24.58 -18.94 13.67
C ASN A 87 23.93 -18.63 12.31
N THR A 88 23.10 -19.53 11.83
CA THR A 88 22.36 -19.43 10.56
C THR A 88 20.85 -19.54 10.82
N ASN A 89 20.02 -19.30 9.80
CA ASN A 89 18.57 -19.48 9.91
C ASN A 89 18.19 -20.92 10.29
N GLN A 90 19.06 -21.90 10.05
CA GLN A 90 18.82 -23.30 10.43
C GLN A 90 18.65 -23.47 11.95
N LEU A 91 19.28 -22.63 12.77
CA LEU A 91 19.03 -22.60 14.21
C LEU A 91 17.58 -22.23 14.51
N CYS A 92 17.06 -21.21 13.85
CA CYS A 92 15.66 -20.80 13.99
C CYS A 92 14.71 -21.88 13.47
N PHE A 93 15.01 -22.47 12.31
CA PHE A 93 14.18 -23.48 11.66
C PHE A 93 14.07 -24.80 12.44
N THR A 94 14.97 -25.05 13.40
CA THR A 94 14.84 -26.19 14.31
C THR A 94 13.51 -26.16 15.10
N CYS A 95 13.00 -24.95 15.40
CA CYS A 95 11.70 -24.77 16.04
C CYS A 95 10.67 -24.10 15.12
N HIS A 96 11.12 -23.28 14.17
CA HIS A 96 10.29 -22.50 13.24
C HIS A 96 10.29 -23.09 11.81
N SER A 97 10.23 -24.42 11.69
CA SER A 97 10.17 -25.09 10.39
C SER A 97 8.82 -24.90 9.69
N GLY A 98 7.73 -24.95 10.46
CA GLY A 98 6.35 -24.80 9.97
C GLY A 98 5.78 -23.38 10.13
N SER A 99 4.52 -23.22 9.70
CA SER A 99 3.81 -21.95 9.77
C SER A 99 3.60 -21.48 11.21
N SER A 100 3.59 -20.15 11.40
CA SER A 100 3.12 -19.53 12.63
C SER A 100 1.61 -19.76 12.78
N ARG A 101 1.07 -19.62 13.99
CA ARG A 101 -0.36 -19.86 14.25
C ARG A 101 -1.33 -19.02 13.41
N ARG A 102 -0.85 -17.90 12.87
CA ARG A 102 -1.61 -16.96 12.03
C ARG A 102 -1.07 -16.88 10.60
N GLU A 103 -0.11 -17.75 10.27
CA GLU A 103 0.53 -17.92 8.96
C GLU A 103 1.16 -16.68 8.31
N THR A 104 1.29 -15.56 9.04
CA THR A 104 2.16 -14.43 8.66
C THR A 104 3.57 -14.88 8.29
N TYR A 105 4.06 -15.90 8.99
CA TYR A 105 5.23 -16.68 8.58
C TYR A 105 4.74 -18.07 8.20
N ARG A 106 4.94 -18.47 6.93
CA ARG A 106 4.43 -19.74 6.39
C ARG A 106 5.40 -20.91 6.51
N GLY A 107 6.45 -20.74 7.31
CA GLY A 107 7.49 -21.74 7.49
C GLY A 107 8.73 -21.47 6.65
N SER A 108 9.75 -22.26 6.93
CA SER A 108 11.10 -22.11 6.38
C SER A 108 11.13 -22.16 4.85
N ILE A 109 10.44 -23.12 4.25
CA ILE A 109 10.40 -23.32 2.79
C ILE A 109 9.86 -22.08 2.05
N GLU A 110 8.79 -21.47 2.56
CA GLU A 110 8.24 -20.26 1.93
C GLU A 110 9.16 -19.06 2.11
N TYR A 111 9.80 -18.92 3.29
CA TYR A 111 10.78 -17.85 3.53
C TYR A 111 12.01 -17.96 2.65
N GLU A 112 12.54 -19.16 2.46
CA GLU A 112 13.65 -19.46 1.56
C GLU A 112 13.33 -19.16 0.09
N SER A 113 12.06 -18.98 -0.26
CA SER A 113 11.63 -18.54 -1.60
C SER A 113 11.38 -17.03 -1.73
N SER A 114 11.48 -16.29 -0.61
CA SER A 114 11.21 -14.86 -0.57
C SER A 114 12.42 -14.03 -1.01
N ILE A 115 12.17 -12.84 -1.57
CA ILE A 115 13.27 -11.94 -1.95
C ILE A 115 14.00 -11.39 -0.71
N HIS A 116 13.38 -11.40 0.48
CA HIS A 116 14.07 -11.02 1.71
C HIS A 116 15.07 -12.08 2.20
N GLU A 117 14.94 -13.34 1.78
CA GLU A 117 16.00 -14.32 1.96
C GLU A 117 17.07 -14.15 0.88
N ASP A 118 16.66 -13.99 -0.37
CA ASP A 118 17.58 -14.12 -1.52
C ASP A 118 18.40 -12.84 -1.84
N ASP A 119 17.91 -11.65 -1.50
CA ASP A 119 18.63 -10.43 -1.83
C ASP A 119 19.81 -10.18 -0.86
N PHE A 120 21.02 -10.04 -1.42
CA PHE A 120 22.25 -9.81 -0.67
C PHE A 120 22.26 -8.47 0.11
N LEU A 121 21.39 -7.53 -0.27
CA LEU A 121 21.20 -6.23 0.37
C LEU A 121 20.36 -6.32 1.66
N VAL A 122 19.75 -7.48 1.93
CA VAL A 122 18.97 -7.71 3.15
C VAL A 122 19.92 -8.01 4.30
N ARG A 123 20.56 -6.93 4.76
CA ARG A 123 21.50 -6.89 5.87
C ARG A 123 21.22 -5.64 6.67
N TRP A 124 21.07 -5.79 7.97
CA TRP A 124 20.81 -4.62 8.82
C TRP A 124 21.99 -3.61 8.74
N PRO A 125 21.74 -2.36 8.33
CA PRO A 125 22.82 -1.39 8.06
C PRO A 125 23.31 -0.65 9.30
N GLY A 126 22.73 -0.89 10.47
CA GLY A 126 23.03 -0.14 11.68
C GLY A 126 22.34 1.22 11.74
N PRO A 127 22.74 2.11 12.67
CA PRO A 127 23.79 1.90 13.68
C PRO A 127 23.33 1.10 14.90
N GLU A 128 22.01 0.98 15.13
CA GLU A 128 21.45 0.33 16.31
C GLU A 128 20.38 -0.70 15.90
N PRO A 129 20.58 -2.00 16.14
CA PRO A 129 21.82 -2.63 16.59
C PRO A 129 22.98 -2.39 15.61
N PRO A 130 24.25 -2.67 15.97
CA PRO A 130 25.38 -2.51 15.07
C PRO A 130 25.16 -3.17 13.71
N ALA A 131 25.72 -2.56 12.66
CA ALA A 131 25.60 -3.07 11.30
C ALA A 131 26.11 -4.51 11.19
N ARG A 132 25.41 -5.36 10.43
CA ARG A 132 25.79 -6.76 10.19
C ARG A 132 26.68 -6.82 8.95
N MET A 133 27.99 -7.00 9.19
CA MET A 133 29.03 -6.90 8.16
C MET A 133 29.56 -8.26 7.70
N GLU A 134 29.15 -9.34 8.37
CA GLU A 134 29.62 -10.68 8.03
C GLU A 134 29.09 -11.14 6.66
N PRO A 135 29.88 -11.89 5.87
CA PRO A 135 29.53 -12.30 4.50
C PRO A 135 28.18 -13.01 4.40
N GLU A 136 27.84 -13.83 5.39
CA GLU A 136 26.63 -14.63 5.49
C GLU A 136 25.43 -13.88 6.09
N ALA A 137 25.53 -12.57 6.33
CA ALA A 137 24.44 -11.79 6.93
C ALA A 137 23.15 -11.73 6.08
N LYS A 138 23.26 -11.93 4.76
CA LYS A 138 22.14 -11.93 3.80
C LYS A 138 20.99 -12.77 4.33
N GLY A 139 19.77 -12.22 4.32
CA GLY A 139 18.54 -12.98 4.55
C GLY A 139 18.42 -13.66 5.92
N LYS A 140 19.31 -13.34 6.88
CA LYS A 140 19.21 -13.89 8.22
C LYS A 140 18.01 -13.30 8.94
N CYS A 141 17.26 -14.13 9.69
CA CYS A 141 16.12 -13.67 10.50
C CYS A 141 16.53 -12.56 11.48
N VAL A 142 17.78 -12.59 11.94
CA VAL A 142 18.35 -11.60 12.87
C VAL A 142 18.66 -10.23 12.23
N ASN A 143 18.39 -10.05 10.94
CA ASN A 143 18.31 -8.71 10.33
C ASN A 143 17.02 -7.96 10.72
N CYS A 144 16.05 -8.65 11.32
CA CYS A 144 14.78 -8.08 11.77
C CYS A 144 14.44 -8.46 13.22
N HIS A 145 14.69 -9.72 13.58
CA HIS A 145 14.36 -10.28 14.87
C HIS A 145 15.57 -10.31 15.82
N THR A 146 15.29 -10.33 17.11
CA THR A 146 16.24 -10.60 18.17
C THR A 146 15.65 -11.67 19.08
N PRO A 147 16.29 -12.85 19.23
CA PRO A 147 15.75 -13.93 20.05
C PRO A 147 15.65 -13.57 21.53
N HIS A 148 16.38 -12.54 21.97
CA HIS A 148 16.31 -11.97 23.32
C HIS A 148 15.34 -10.77 23.41
N GLY A 149 14.59 -10.45 22.35
CA GLY A 149 13.72 -9.29 22.31
C GLY A 149 14.47 -7.96 22.38
N TRP A 150 13.69 -6.88 22.32
CA TRP A 150 14.17 -5.51 22.43
C TRP A 150 13.08 -4.65 23.07
N GLY A 151 13.47 -3.60 23.78
CA GLY A 151 12.53 -2.66 24.38
C GLY A 151 12.81 -1.22 23.97
N ASP A 152 11.76 -0.42 23.86
CA ASP A 152 11.84 1.03 23.72
C ASP A 152 11.03 1.74 24.83
N LEU A 153 10.70 3.02 24.64
CA LEU A 153 9.95 3.79 25.64
C LEU A 153 8.52 3.26 25.84
N ASP A 154 7.99 2.56 24.85
CA ASP A 154 6.63 2.05 24.83
C ASP A 154 6.58 0.56 25.24
N GLY A 155 7.71 0.02 25.73
CA GLY A 155 7.83 -1.33 26.27
C GLY A 155 8.54 -2.31 25.34
N LEU A 156 8.27 -3.61 25.53
CA LEU A 156 8.83 -4.65 24.68
C LEU A 156 8.27 -4.51 23.26
N ILE A 157 9.16 -4.58 22.26
CA ILE A 157 8.77 -4.55 20.86
C ILE A 157 8.13 -5.91 20.50
N PRO A 158 6.92 -5.92 19.91
CA PRO A 158 6.24 -7.16 19.53
C PRO A 158 7.03 -8.03 18.55
N SER A 159 6.64 -9.30 18.45
CA SER A 159 7.17 -10.28 17.48
C SER A 159 8.70 -10.43 17.51
N LEU A 160 9.31 -10.14 18.67
CA LEU A 160 10.76 -10.19 18.87
C LEU A 160 11.54 -9.32 17.87
N LEU A 161 10.94 -8.25 17.35
CA LEU A 161 11.67 -7.30 16.51
C LEU A 161 12.60 -6.44 17.36
N PHE A 162 13.71 -5.96 16.78
CA PHE A 162 14.57 -4.99 17.48
C PHE A 162 14.20 -3.52 17.20
N LYS A 163 13.27 -3.28 16.28
CA LYS A 163 12.64 -1.98 16.02
C LYS A 163 11.16 -2.19 15.71
N ARG A 164 10.35 -1.17 16.01
CA ARG A 164 8.98 -1.09 15.51
C ARG A 164 8.99 -1.00 13.99
N GLU A 165 7.90 -1.45 13.38
CA GLU A 165 7.82 -1.78 11.96
C GLU A 165 8.38 -0.70 11.03
N GLU A 166 7.91 0.54 11.11
CA GLU A 166 8.36 1.60 10.20
C GLU A 166 9.85 1.84 10.35
N SER A 167 10.35 1.90 11.59
CA SER A 167 11.77 2.11 11.87
C SER A 167 12.63 0.92 11.46
N LEU A 168 12.05 -0.28 11.42
CA LEU A 168 12.73 -1.48 10.95
C LEU A 168 12.82 -1.48 9.43
N CYS A 169 11.69 -1.33 8.73
CA CYS A 169 11.60 -1.30 7.27
C CYS A 169 12.43 -0.14 6.70
N LEU A 170 12.23 1.07 7.23
CA LEU A 170 12.98 2.27 6.84
C LEU A 170 14.43 2.25 7.32
N GLY A 171 14.86 1.27 8.12
CA GLY A 171 16.29 1.04 8.33
C GLY A 171 16.99 0.74 7.00
N CYS A 172 16.31 -0.01 6.12
CA CYS A 172 16.80 -0.44 4.81
C CYS A 172 16.22 0.38 3.64
N HIS A 173 14.91 0.63 3.66
CA HIS A 173 14.13 1.24 2.56
C HIS A 173 14.06 2.78 2.64
N ARG A 174 15.20 3.41 2.90
CA ARG A 174 15.30 4.87 3.08
C ARG A 174 16.36 5.49 2.18
N LEU A 175 16.39 6.82 2.15
CA LEU A 175 17.45 7.54 1.46
C LEU A 175 18.81 7.14 2.05
N ALA A 176 19.74 6.74 1.18
CA ALA A 176 21.05 6.18 1.55
C ALA A 176 20.95 4.90 2.43
N GLY A 177 19.85 4.16 2.36
CA GLY A 177 19.74 2.80 2.86
C GLY A 177 20.27 1.77 1.84
N PRO A 178 20.48 0.52 2.26
CA PRO A 178 20.97 -0.55 1.39
C PRO A 178 19.94 -1.04 0.35
N ALA A 179 18.63 -0.85 0.55
CA ALA A 179 17.63 -1.41 -0.34
C ALA A 179 17.64 -0.74 -1.72
N GLN A 180 17.33 -1.51 -2.77
CA GLN A 180 17.24 -0.98 -4.14
C GLN A 180 16.08 0.01 -4.32
N LYS A 181 15.01 -0.16 -3.53
CA LYS A 181 13.80 0.66 -3.55
C LYS A 181 13.71 1.46 -2.27
N GLU A 182 13.63 2.77 -2.43
CA GLU A 182 13.62 3.74 -1.36
C GLU A 182 12.22 4.32 -1.22
N ILE A 183 11.57 4.13 -0.07
CA ILE A 183 10.16 4.48 0.14
C ILE A 183 9.94 5.62 1.13
N GLU A 184 10.96 6.01 1.89
CA GLU A 184 10.87 7.05 2.90
C GLU A 184 10.44 8.38 2.29
N THR A 185 10.97 8.75 1.12
CA THR A 185 10.58 9.99 0.43
C THR A 185 9.13 9.97 -0.04
N GLN A 186 8.58 8.79 -0.36
CA GLN A 186 7.19 8.65 -0.81
C GLN A 186 6.19 9.02 0.29
N MET A 187 6.56 8.77 1.54
CA MET A 187 5.73 9.08 2.72
C MET A 187 5.69 10.58 3.04
N ALA A 188 6.48 11.41 2.33
CA ALA A 188 6.49 12.87 2.46
C ALA A 188 5.62 13.57 1.39
N TYR A 189 5.08 12.82 0.41
CA TYR A 189 4.15 13.37 -0.56
C TYR A 189 2.87 13.91 0.11
N GLN A 190 2.27 14.93 -0.49
CA GLN A 190 1.04 15.54 0.03
C GLN A 190 -0.10 14.52 0.13
N PHE A 191 -0.21 13.64 -0.86
CA PHE A 191 -1.20 12.59 -0.91
C PHE A 191 -0.49 11.25 -0.78
N THR A 192 -0.68 10.55 0.33
CA THR A 192 0.05 9.33 0.67
C THR A 192 -0.78 8.41 1.58
N HIS A 193 -0.51 7.11 1.51
CA HIS A 193 -0.88 6.21 2.59
C HIS A 193 0.06 6.47 3.78
N GLN A 194 -0.48 7.09 4.84
CA GLN A 194 0.29 7.67 5.94
C GLN A 194 0.83 6.63 6.93
N ILE A 195 1.75 5.77 6.48
CA ILE A 195 2.41 4.77 7.30
C ILE A 195 3.41 5.37 8.31
N ASN A 196 3.90 6.62 8.13
CA ASN A 196 4.84 7.29 9.06
C ASN A 196 4.17 7.99 10.25
N SER A 197 2.84 7.99 10.36
CA SER A 197 2.18 8.71 11.43
C SER A 197 2.34 7.95 12.75
N ARG A 198 2.75 8.65 13.81
CA ARG A 198 2.76 8.11 15.19
C ARG A 198 1.40 7.59 15.64
N GLN A 199 0.33 8.06 15.00
CA GLN A 199 -1.02 7.57 15.26
C GLN A 199 -1.26 6.20 14.63
N MET A 200 -0.58 5.87 13.53
CA MET A 200 -0.70 4.57 12.87
C MET A 200 0.19 3.53 13.53
N ALA A 201 1.43 3.87 13.87
CA ALA A 201 2.43 2.93 14.38
C ALA A 201 1.97 1.99 15.52
N GLY A 202 2.26 0.70 15.35
CA GLY A 202 1.95 -0.37 16.29
C GLY A 202 0.45 -0.71 16.36
N ARG A 203 -0.33 -0.33 15.36
CA ARG A 203 -1.75 -0.70 15.28
C ARG A 203 -1.96 -2.02 14.58
N HIS A 204 -1.10 -2.37 13.63
CA HIS A 204 -1.21 -3.65 12.98
C HIS A 204 -0.97 -4.75 14.02
N THR A 205 -2.00 -5.55 14.25
CA THR A 205 -1.91 -6.70 15.13
C THR A 205 -2.33 -7.94 14.39
N ALA A 206 -1.46 -8.94 14.41
CA ALA A 206 -1.77 -10.21 13.78
C ALA A 206 -3.16 -10.69 14.22
N GLY A 207 -3.95 -11.20 13.28
CA GLY A 207 -5.30 -11.71 13.51
C GLY A 207 -6.40 -10.65 13.52
N GLU A 208 -6.09 -9.36 13.36
CA GLU A 208 -7.13 -8.35 13.18
C GLU A 208 -7.75 -8.37 11.79
N GLU A 209 -7.10 -9.03 10.83
CA GLU A 209 -7.36 -8.90 9.40
C GLU A 209 -8.70 -9.49 8.96
N MET A 210 -9.33 -10.25 9.85
CA MET A 210 -10.63 -10.90 9.67
C MET A 210 -11.78 -10.09 10.27
N ILE A 211 -11.50 -8.93 10.89
CA ILE A 211 -12.46 -8.18 11.69
C ILE A 211 -12.73 -6.82 11.06
N PRO A 212 -13.86 -6.61 10.36
CA PRO A 212 -14.23 -5.32 9.77
C PRO A 212 -14.00 -4.08 10.66
N SER A 213 -14.36 -4.18 11.94
CA SER A 213 -14.31 -3.03 12.86
C SER A 213 -12.91 -2.52 13.15
N THR A 214 -11.87 -3.34 12.98
CA THR A 214 -10.46 -2.91 13.17
C THR A 214 -10.00 -2.01 12.03
N PHE A 215 -10.66 -2.06 10.87
CA PHE A 215 -10.41 -1.19 9.71
C PHE A 215 -11.34 0.04 9.65
N SER A 216 -12.25 0.16 10.61
CA SER A 216 -13.27 1.21 10.67
C SER A 216 -12.90 2.35 11.63
N LEU A 217 -13.40 3.58 11.40
CA LEU A 217 -13.38 4.69 12.36
C LEU A 217 -12.00 4.93 13.03
N GLN A 218 -11.94 4.75 14.36
CA GLN A 218 -10.72 4.91 15.17
C GLN A 218 -9.75 3.75 15.00
N GLY A 219 -10.17 2.61 14.44
CA GLY A 219 -9.31 1.48 14.11
C GLY A 219 -8.56 1.68 12.79
N ARG A 220 -9.14 2.41 11.83
CA ARG A 220 -8.56 2.61 10.49
C ARG A 220 -7.10 3.04 10.55
N HIS A 221 -6.25 2.23 9.93
CA HIS A 221 -4.82 2.46 9.83
C HIS A 221 -4.29 1.88 8.52
N VAL A 222 -3.03 2.19 8.25
CA VAL A 222 -2.23 1.54 7.22
C VAL A 222 -0.81 1.48 7.76
N GLU A 223 -0.22 0.29 7.75
CA GLU A 223 1.16 -0.03 8.08
C GLU A 223 1.77 -0.87 6.95
N CYS A 224 3.05 -1.23 7.04
CA CYS A 224 3.71 -1.97 5.95
C CYS A 224 3.12 -3.39 5.81
N ALA A 225 2.85 -4.05 6.93
CA ALA A 225 2.31 -5.41 7.03
C ALA A 225 0.87 -5.52 6.51
N ASP A 226 0.11 -4.43 6.49
CA ASP A 226 -1.25 -4.43 5.92
C ASP A 226 -1.26 -4.76 4.43
N CYS A 227 -0.15 -4.50 3.73
CA CYS A 227 0.02 -4.65 2.28
C CYS A 227 1.20 -5.55 1.88
N HIS A 228 2.19 -5.77 2.76
CA HIS A 228 3.37 -6.58 2.47
C HIS A 228 3.57 -7.70 3.50
N ASN A 229 3.80 -8.91 3.01
CA ASN A 229 4.31 -9.98 3.84
C ASN A 229 5.78 -10.24 3.53
N VAL A 230 6.65 -9.69 4.39
CA VAL A 230 8.11 -9.75 4.24
C VAL A 230 8.65 -11.18 4.23
N HIS A 231 7.90 -12.16 4.72
CA HIS A 231 8.35 -13.54 4.80
C HIS A 231 8.07 -14.36 3.55
N VAL A 232 7.25 -13.88 2.61
CA VAL A 232 6.88 -14.70 1.43
C VAL A 232 6.86 -13.92 0.11
N HIS A 233 6.97 -12.59 0.15
CA HIS A 233 6.95 -11.77 -1.07
C HIS A 233 8.15 -12.06 -1.97
N THR A 234 7.96 -11.96 -3.28
CA THR A 234 8.95 -12.38 -4.28
C THR A 234 9.58 -11.22 -5.06
N GLY A 235 9.22 -9.98 -4.76
CA GLY A 235 9.70 -8.80 -5.49
C GLY A 235 9.18 -8.65 -6.93
N VAL A 236 8.34 -9.58 -7.41
CA VAL A 236 7.75 -9.55 -8.76
C VAL A 236 6.65 -8.48 -8.80
N LEU A 237 6.84 -7.48 -9.68
CA LEU A 237 5.87 -6.41 -9.95
C LEU A 237 4.65 -6.92 -10.72
N HIS A 238 3.56 -6.16 -10.69
CA HIS A 238 2.39 -6.48 -11.51
C HIS A 238 2.70 -6.38 -13.01
N ILE A 239 1.87 -7.02 -13.83
CA ILE A 239 2.00 -7.00 -15.29
C ILE A 239 0.83 -6.23 -15.88
N ARG A 240 1.13 -5.19 -16.67
CA ARG A 240 0.14 -4.40 -17.41
C ARG A 240 -0.79 -5.28 -18.23
N GLY A 241 -2.07 -4.94 -18.24
CA GLY A 241 -3.10 -5.66 -18.99
C GLY A 241 -3.70 -6.86 -18.25
N THR A 242 -3.23 -7.10 -17.02
CA THR A 242 -3.78 -8.07 -16.08
C THR A 242 -4.32 -7.32 -14.85
N ASN A 243 -5.04 -8.01 -13.97
CA ASN A 243 -5.38 -7.53 -12.62
C ASN A 243 -4.84 -8.47 -11.53
N GLN A 244 -4.01 -9.44 -11.91
CA GLN A 244 -3.47 -10.44 -10.99
C GLN A 244 -2.58 -9.76 -9.96
N ALA A 245 -2.75 -10.11 -8.68
CA ALA A 245 -1.93 -9.57 -7.62
C ALA A 245 -0.46 -9.86 -7.88
N SER A 246 0.39 -8.87 -7.63
CA SER A 246 1.82 -9.01 -7.80
C SER A 246 2.42 -9.94 -6.73
N GLY A 247 3.62 -10.47 -6.99
CA GLY A 247 4.34 -11.27 -6.01
C GLY A 247 4.75 -10.49 -4.75
N ILE A 248 4.70 -9.16 -4.81
CA ILE A 248 4.92 -8.26 -3.68
C ILE A 248 3.78 -8.31 -2.66
N LEU A 249 2.55 -8.61 -3.11
CA LEU A 249 1.36 -8.73 -2.27
C LEU A 249 1.14 -10.17 -1.78
N LYS A 250 2.01 -11.12 -2.13
CA LYS A 250 1.87 -12.52 -1.70
C LYS A 250 1.84 -12.58 -0.17
N GLY A 251 0.92 -13.36 0.38
CA GLY A 251 0.85 -13.60 1.82
C GLY A 251 0.16 -12.54 2.65
N VAL A 252 -0.50 -11.56 2.04
CA VAL A 252 -1.30 -10.58 2.76
C VAL A 252 -2.75 -10.99 2.85
N SER A 253 -3.43 -10.54 3.90
CA SER A 253 -4.87 -10.67 4.06
C SER A 253 -5.64 -9.77 3.09
N PHE A 254 -6.82 -10.23 2.69
CA PHE A 254 -7.66 -9.55 1.71
C PHE A 254 -9.14 -9.90 1.91
N VAL A 255 -10.00 -9.27 1.11
CA VAL A 255 -11.43 -9.61 1.09
C VAL A 255 -11.86 -10.06 -0.30
N GLU A 256 -12.63 -11.14 -0.35
CA GLU A 256 -13.32 -11.59 -1.56
C GLU A 256 -14.71 -10.98 -1.60
N ALA A 257 -15.05 -10.35 -2.72
CA ALA A 257 -16.37 -9.79 -2.97
C ALA A 257 -17.19 -10.72 -3.88
N ASP A 258 -18.40 -11.06 -3.45
CA ASP A 258 -19.41 -11.78 -4.25
C ASP A 258 -20.57 -10.83 -4.57
N TYR A 259 -20.75 -10.54 -5.86
CA TYR A 259 -21.61 -9.48 -6.38
C TYR A 259 -23.03 -9.91 -6.73
N GLY A 260 -23.34 -11.21 -6.71
CA GLY A 260 -24.60 -11.68 -7.28
C GLY A 260 -24.81 -11.18 -8.71
N MET A 261 -26.05 -10.79 -9.04
CA MET A 261 -26.46 -10.45 -10.42
C MET A 261 -26.94 -9.00 -10.61
N MET A 262 -27.00 -8.20 -9.55
CA MET A 262 -27.59 -6.85 -9.61
C MET A 262 -26.48 -5.79 -9.74
N PRO A 263 -26.69 -4.76 -10.59
CA PRO A 263 -25.83 -3.59 -10.61
C PRO A 263 -26.08 -2.68 -9.41
N ASP A 264 -25.12 -1.79 -9.11
CA ASP A 264 -25.20 -0.76 -8.08
C ASP A 264 -25.59 -1.28 -6.67
N THR A 265 -25.22 -2.53 -6.37
CA THR A 265 -25.44 -3.16 -5.06
C THR A 265 -24.13 -3.50 -4.36
N PHE A 266 -24.15 -3.45 -3.03
CA PHE A 266 -23.05 -3.95 -2.20
C PHE A 266 -22.84 -5.45 -2.43
N PRO A 267 -21.60 -5.92 -2.59
CA PRO A 267 -21.31 -7.34 -2.56
C PRO A 267 -21.39 -7.89 -1.14
N THR A 268 -21.48 -9.21 -1.03
CA THR A 268 -21.13 -9.89 0.22
C THR A 268 -19.63 -10.10 0.28
N PHE A 269 -19.04 -9.93 1.46
CA PHE A 269 -17.60 -10.06 1.63
C PHE A 269 -17.24 -11.30 2.43
N GLN A 270 -16.20 -11.99 1.97
CA GLN A 270 -15.56 -13.05 2.73
C GLN A 270 -14.09 -12.65 2.99
N PRO A 271 -13.71 -12.33 4.22
CA PRO A 271 -12.32 -12.05 4.52
C PRO A 271 -11.47 -13.33 4.38
N ARG A 272 -10.21 -13.14 4.03
CA ARG A 272 -9.19 -14.18 3.90
C ARG A 272 -7.95 -13.69 4.65
N ASP A 273 -7.47 -14.53 5.56
CA ASP A 273 -6.25 -14.26 6.28
C ASP A 273 -5.02 -14.60 5.43
N GLU A 274 -3.86 -14.47 6.05
CA GLU A 274 -2.55 -14.71 5.45
C GLU A 274 -2.26 -16.19 5.19
N THR A 275 -3.22 -17.11 5.33
CA THR A 275 -3.09 -18.50 4.87
C THR A 275 -3.34 -18.62 3.36
N PHE A 276 -4.10 -17.69 2.78
CA PHE A 276 -4.46 -17.67 1.36
C PHE A 276 -3.51 -16.80 0.54
N ASN A 277 -3.33 -17.12 -0.74
CA ASN A 277 -2.68 -16.20 -1.66
C ASN A 277 -3.74 -15.28 -2.29
N ILE A 278 -3.55 -13.97 -2.13
CA ILE A 278 -4.30 -12.98 -2.89
C ILE A 278 -4.16 -13.27 -4.39
N GLN A 279 -5.27 -13.19 -5.11
CA GLN A 279 -5.32 -13.48 -6.55
C GLN A 279 -5.34 -12.21 -7.39
N PHE A 280 -5.98 -11.15 -6.89
CA PHE A 280 -6.15 -9.88 -7.59
C PHE A 280 -5.92 -8.70 -6.65
N GLU A 281 -5.27 -7.64 -7.14
CA GLU A 281 -4.88 -6.49 -6.29
C GLU A 281 -6.07 -5.79 -5.64
N TYR A 282 -7.21 -5.69 -6.34
CA TYR A 282 -8.40 -5.03 -5.81
C TYR A 282 -8.89 -5.66 -4.49
N GLN A 283 -8.62 -6.95 -4.26
CA GLN A 283 -9.03 -7.66 -3.05
C GLN A 283 -8.37 -7.06 -1.79
N LEU A 284 -7.14 -6.58 -1.93
CA LEU A 284 -6.45 -5.85 -0.87
C LEU A 284 -7.06 -4.46 -0.72
N CYS A 285 -7.27 -3.73 -1.81
CA CYS A 285 -7.81 -2.37 -1.76
C CYS A 285 -9.20 -2.35 -1.10
N PHE A 286 -10.07 -3.31 -1.41
CA PHE A 286 -11.41 -3.40 -0.83
C PHE A 286 -11.40 -3.73 0.67
N LYS A 287 -10.30 -4.24 1.22
CA LYS A 287 -10.14 -4.39 2.68
C LYS A 287 -10.22 -3.04 3.40
N CYS A 288 -9.91 -1.93 2.73
CA CYS A 288 -9.91 -0.60 3.34
C CYS A 288 -10.88 0.39 2.65
N HIS A 289 -11.10 0.21 1.35
CA HIS A 289 -11.83 1.12 0.47
C HIS A 289 -13.19 0.52 0.03
N SER A 290 -13.88 -0.14 0.96
CA SER A 290 -15.21 -0.68 0.69
C SER A 290 -16.08 -0.73 1.93
N TYR A 291 -17.35 -1.07 1.71
CA TYR A 291 -18.36 -1.34 2.73
C TYR A 291 -17.88 -2.35 3.78
N TRP A 292 -16.99 -3.26 3.42
CA TRP A 292 -16.40 -4.17 4.40
C TRP A 292 -15.69 -3.42 5.52
N ALA A 293 -14.93 -2.36 5.21
CA ALA A 293 -14.13 -1.62 6.18
C ALA A 293 -14.95 -0.63 7.01
N TYR A 294 -15.90 0.07 6.39
CA TYR A 294 -16.57 1.24 7.00
C TYR A 294 -18.10 1.20 6.94
N GLY A 295 -18.70 0.12 6.44
CA GLY A 295 -20.14 -0.01 6.31
C GLY A 295 -20.76 1.14 5.51
N SER A 296 -21.89 1.69 5.97
CA SER A 296 -22.56 2.82 5.30
C SER A 296 -21.94 4.19 5.58
N PHE A 297 -20.80 4.26 6.28
CA PHE A 297 -20.18 5.51 6.74
C PHE A 297 -18.77 5.67 6.19
N PRO A 298 -18.61 5.90 4.88
CA PRO A 298 -17.30 6.08 4.28
C PRO A 298 -16.54 7.23 4.93
N PRO A 299 -15.22 7.07 5.16
CA PRO A 299 -14.39 8.10 5.75
C PRO A 299 -14.24 9.30 4.81
N PHE A 300 -13.84 10.44 5.36
CA PHE A 300 -13.39 11.56 4.53
C PHE A 300 -12.03 11.25 3.92
N LEU A 301 -11.89 11.54 2.64
CA LEU A 301 -10.62 11.44 1.92
C LEU A 301 -9.60 12.36 2.59
N SER A 302 -8.53 11.77 3.13
CA SER A 302 -7.37 12.52 3.64
C SER A 302 -6.70 13.33 2.53
N SER A 303 -6.90 12.93 1.28
CA SER A 303 -6.48 13.64 0.07
C SER A 303 -7.41 14.79 -0.35
N GLY A 304 -8.39 15.17 0.47
CA GLY A 304 -9.41 16.16 0.12
C GLY A 304 -10.44 15.62 -0.87
N GLY A 305 -11.43 16.43 -1.24
CA GLY A 305 -12.44 16.06 -2.27
C GLY A 305 -13.76 15.49 -1.75
N GLY A 306 -13.88 15.20 -0.45
CA GLY A 306 -15.15 14.81 0.19
C GLY A 306 -15.06 13.48 0.93
N GLN A 307 -16.20 12.79 1.06
CA GLN A 307 -16.25 11.41 1.55
C GLN A 307 -15.79 10.45 0.46
N GLU A 308 -15.11 9.39 0.86
CA GLU A 308 -14.85 8.24 -0.01
C GLU A 308 -16.16 7.71 -0.58
N THR A 309 -16.11 7.28 -1.83
CA THR A 309 -17.17 6.44 -2.39
C THR A 309 -16.86 4.99 -2.13
N ASP A 310 -17.83 4.10 -2.36
CA ASP A 310 -17.60 2.68 -2.18
C ASP A 310 -17.06 2.04 -3.46
N GLN A 311 -15.76 1.75 -3.48
CA GLN A 311 -15.13 1.18 -4.67
C GLN A 311 -15.70 -0.19 -5.01
N SER A 312 -16.20 -0.94 -4.02
CA SER A 312 -16.80 -2.24 -4.31
C SER A 312 -18.09 -2.10 -5.10
N ILE A 313 -18.93 -1.09 -4.83
CA ILE A 313 -20.13 -0.84 -5.65
C ILE A 313 -19.74 -0.35 -7.04
N GLU A 314 -18.78 0.59 -7.12
CA GLU A 314 -18.41 1.23 -8.38
C GLU A 314 -17.82 0.22 -9.38
N PHE A 315 -17.02 -0.73 -8.89
CA PHE A 315 -16.45 -1.79 -9.70
C PHE A 315 -17.30 -3.06 -9.77
N ASN A 316 -18.55 -3.02 -9.31
CA ASN A 316 -19.47 -4.15 -9.45
C ASN A 316 -19.54 -4.60 -10.93
N PRO A 317 -19.17 -5.85 -11.26
CA PRO A 317 -19.11 -6.33 -12.64
C PRO A 317 -20.46 -6.31 -13.38
N ASN A 318 -21.57 -6.23 -12.64
CA ASN A 318 -22.90 -6.11 -13.20
C ASN A 318 -23.24 -4.68 -13.63
N ASN A 319 -22.44 -3.67 -13.23
CA ASN A 319 -22.60 -2.30 -13.72
C ASN A 319 -22.38 -2.25 -15.24
N GLU A 320 -23.18 -1.45 -15.94
CA GLU A 320 -23.07 -1.30 -17.39
C GLU A 320 -21.68 -0.83 -17.84
N SER A 321 -21.01 -0.01 -17.04
CA SER A 321 -19.61 0.37 -17.31
C SER A 321 -18.77 0.46 -16.05
N SER A 322 -17.53 0.01 -16.18
CA SER A 322 -16.47 0.19 -15.21
C SER A 322 -15.11 0.08 -15.89
N HIS A 323 -14.08 0.62 -15.24
CA HIS A 323 -12.71 0.27 -15.56
C HIS A 323 -12.38 -1.13 -15.03
N ASN A 324 -11.54 -1.84 -15.78
CA ASN A 324 -11.46 -3.31 -15.76
C ASN A 324 -10.64 -3.90 -14.60
N VAL A 325 -10.86 -3.44 -13.36
CA VAL A 325 -10.11 -3.92 -12.18
C VAL A 325 -10.58 -5.29 -11.68
N ILE A 326 -11.88 -5.60 -11.78
CA ILE A 326 -12.43 -6.94 -11.46
C ILE A 326 -12.62 -7.74 -12.75
N GLN A 327 -13.35 -7.17 -13.69
CA GLN A 327 -13.70 -7.77 -14.96
C GLN A 327 -13.80 -6.67 -16.03
N ALA A 328 -13.58 -7.01 -17.31
CA ALA A 328 -13.91 -6.07 -18.39
C ALA A 328 -15.41 -6.12 -18.65
N PRO A 329 -16.07 -4.95 -18.73
CA PRO A 329 -17.43 -4.89 -19.24
C PRO A 329 -17.45 -5.28 -20.72
N ASN A 330 -18.60 -5.71 -21.20
CA ASN A 330 -18.77 -6.08 -22.59
C ASN A 330 -18.88 -4.82 -23.48
N LEU A 331 -17.74 -4.22 -23.83
CA LEU A 331 -17.67 -3.03 -24.69
C LEU A 331 -17.66 -3.35 -26.20
N ASN A 332 -17.88 -4.61 -26.60
CA ASN A 332 -17.91 -5.06 -28.00
C ASN A 332 -16.69 -4.59 -28.84
N GLY A 333 -15.49 -4.53 -28.25
CA GLY A 333 -14.27 -4.13 -28.98
C GLY A 333 -14.06 -2.64 -29.18
N ARG A 334 -14.87 -1.79 -28.53
CA ARG A 334 -14.75 -0.32 -28.64
C ARG A 334 -13.65 0.26 -27.76
N GLY A 335 -13.20 1.42 -28.18
CA GLY A 335 -12.23 2.27 -27.51
C GLY A 335 -10.90 2.32 -28.24
N GLU A 336 -10.28 3.49 -28.26
CA GLU A 336 -8.93 3.67 -28.77
C GLU A 336 -7.92 3.75 -27.61
N PHE A 337 -6.87 2.93 -27.68
CA PHE A 337 -5.94 2.76 -26.58
C PHE A 337 -4.49 2.89 -27.05
N VAL A 338 -3.63 3.37 -26.16
CA VAL A 338 -2.20 3.57 -26.39
C VAL A 338 -1.39 2.82 -25.34
N ASN A 339 -0.06 2.88 -25.45
CA ASN A 339 0.86 2.33 -24.44
C ASN A 339 0.63 0.83 -24.15
N GLY A 340 0.15 0.07 -25.15
CA GLY A 340 -0.11 -1.36 -25.00
C GLY A 340 -1.40 -1.72 -24.25
N TRP A 341 -2.22 -0.73 -23.89
CA TRP A 341 -3.59 -0.94 -23.42
C TRP A 341 -4.51 -1.33 -24.57
N ARG A 342 -5.62 -1.99 -24.23
CA ARG A 342 -6.65 -2.49 -25.15
C ARG A 342 -7.98 -2.58 -24.42
N TRP A 343 -9.07 -2.68 -25.16
CA TRP A 343 -10.44 -2.67 -24.61
C TRP A 343 -10.73 -3.81 -23.62
N ASP A 344 -10.10 -4.97 -23.79
CA ASP A 344 -10.27 -6.16 -22.96
C ASP A 344 -9.18 -6.33 -21.88
N ALA A 345 -8.18 -5.43 -21.85
CA ALA A 345 -7.14 -5.44 -20.84
C ALA A 345 -7.75 -5.27 -19.45
N ARG A 346 -7.26 -6.06 -18.49
CA ARG A 346 -7.51 -5.81 -17.07
C ARG A 346 -6.48 -4.82 -16.53
N MET A 347 -6.79 -4.20 -15.41
CA MET A 347 -5.90 -3.24 -14.76
C MET A 347 -5.87 -3.42 -13.25
N HIS A 348 -4.84 -2.85 -12.64
CA HIS A 348 -4.65 -2.76 -11.22
C HIS A 348 -5.15 -1.40 -10.71
N CYS A 349 -5.51 -1.31 -9.42
CA CYS A 349 -5.78 -0.01 -8.81
C CYS A 349 -4.54 0.90 -8.93
N SER A 350 -3.34 0.32 -8.77
CA SER A 350 -2.06 1.02 -8.90
C SER A 350 -1.64 1.41 -10.33
N ASP A 351 -2.39 1.04 -11.36
CA ASP A 351 -2.20 1.61 -12.70
C ASP A 351 -2.62 3.09 -12.76
N CYS A 352 -3.56 3.49 -11.89
CA CYS A 352 -4.04 4.86 -11.73
C CYS A 352 -3.51 5.53 -10.44
N HIS A 353 -3.42 4.75 -9.36
CA HIS A 353 -3.03 5.23 -8.03
C HIS A 353 -1.57 4.91 -7.69
N GLY A 354 -0.72 5.92 -7.67
CA GLY A 354 0.71 5.81 -7.40
C GLY A 354 1.41 7.15 -7.61
N SER A 355 2.74 7.14 -7.51
CA SER A 355 3.53 8.36 -7.69
C SER A 355 3.34 8.97 -9.09
N ASP A 356 3.26 10.30 -9.11
CA ASP A 356 3.29 11.12 -10.32
C ASP A 356 4.69 11.20 -10.95
N ASN A 357 5.68 10.54 -10.36
CA ASN A 357 7.03 10.38 -10.87
C ASN A 357 7.36 8.91 -11.13
N GLU A 358 7.56 8.52 -12.39
CA GLU A 358 7.82 7.13 -12.80
C GLU A 358 9.12 6.52 -12.23
N ARG A 359 10.02 7.34 -11.68
CA ARG A 359 11.27 6.87 -11.05
C ARG A 359 11.06 6.38 -9.62
N ASP A 360 9.95 6.75 -9.02
CA ASP A 360 9.63 6.38 -7.66
C ASP A 360 9.22 4.89 -7.58
N PRO A 361 9.26 4.27 -6.39
CA PRO A 361 8.78 2.91 -6.24
C PRO A 361 7.31 2.76 -6.65
N GLN A 362 7.05 1.77 -7.50
CA GLN A 362 5.71 1.45 -7.97
C GLN A 362 4.82 0.98 -6.82
N GLY A 363 3.54 1.33 -6.90
CA GLY A 363 2.52 1.07 -5.88
C GLY A 363 1.95 2.36 -5.29
N PRO A 364 0.83 2.27 -4.56
CA PRO A 364 0.09 3.42 -4.08
C PRO A 364 0.72 4.03 -2.82
N HIS A 365 1.99 4.45 -2.86
CA HIS A 365 2.68 4.94 -1.67
C HIS A 365 2.44 6.44 -1.44
N GLY A 366 2.72 7.27 -2.43
CA GLY A 366 2.45 8.70 -2.40
C GLY A 366 2.56 9.38 -3.76
N SER A 367 1.97 10.57 -3.89
CA SER A 367 1.95 11.42 -5.08
C SER A 367 1.74 12.90 -4.71
N GLN A 368 2.24 13.82 -5.53
CA GLN A 368 1.88 15.25 -5.43
C GLN A 368 0.46 15.53 -5.94
N LEU A 369 -0.15 14.59 -6.65
CA LEU A 369 -1.46 14.76 -7.26
C LEU A 369 -2.57 14.19 -6.39
N GLN A 370 -3.68 14.92 -6.34
CA GLN A 370 -4.83 14.60 -5.50
C GLN A 370 -5.30 13.16 -5.73
N PHE A 371 -5.73 12.48 -4.66
CA PHE A 371 -6.18 11.09 -4.66
C PHE A 371 -5.10 10.05 -4.98
N LEU A 372 -3.82 10.38 -4.73
CA LEU A 372 -2.67 9.52 -5.06
C LEU A 372 -2.58 9.22 -6.56
N LEU A 373 -2.91 10.17 -7.44
CA LEU A 373 -2.94 9.88 -8.87
C LEU A 373 -1.55 9.96 -9.52
N LYS A 374 -1.31 9.12 -10.51
CA LYS A 374 -0.06 9.12 -11.31
C LYS A 374 0.03 10.25 -12.32
N ALA A 375 -1.10 10.89 -12.62
CA ALA A 375 -1.20 11.99 -13.56
C ALA A 375 -2.44 12.85 -13.28
N SER A 376 -2.45 14.07 -13.80
CA SER A 376 -3.52 15.04 -13.53
C SER A 376 -4.88 14.51 -13.98
N TRP A 377 -5.89 14.69 -13.12
CA TRP A 377 -7.29 14.45 -13.44
C TRP A 377 -8.13 15.58 -12.88
N ASN A 378 -8.65 16.43 -13.76
CA ASN A 378 -9.39 17.63 -13.38
C ASN A 378 -10.41 18.03 -14.46
N VAL A 379 -11.15 19.10 -14.19
CA VAL A 379 -12.25 19.62 -15.03
C VAL A 379 -11.83 20.12 -16.42
N THR A 380 -10.53 20.24 -16.72
CA THR A 380 -10.06 20.61 -18.07
C THR A 380 -9.63 19.41 -18.91
N THR A 381 -9.55 18.21 -18.32
CA THR A 381 -9.09 17.00 -19.01
C THR A 381 -9.91 16.72 -20.27
N GLY A 382 -9.23 16.63 -21.41
CA GLY A 382 -9.85 16.39 -22.73
C GLY A 382 -10.19 17.66 -23.50
N GLN A 383 -9.94 18.86 -22.96
CA GLN A 383 -10.07 20.10 -23.70
C GLN A 383 -8.88 20.31 -24.65
N SER A 384 -9.14 20.57 -25.93
CA SER A 384 -8.09 20.80 -26.94
C SER A 384 -7.35 22.14 -26.79
N SER A 385 -7.93 23.08 -26.03
CA SER A 385 -7.32 24.39 -25.77
C SER A 385 -6.26 24.38 -24.67
N GLU A 386 -6.14 23.27 -23.94
CA GLU A 386 -5.19 23.08 -22.85
C GLU A 386 -4.26 21.90 -23.18
N ASP A 387 -3.03 21.91 -22.67
CA ASP A 387 -2.16 20.75 -22.80
C ASP A 387 -2.53 19.69 -21.77
N THR A 388 -3.51 18.85 -22.12
CA THR A 388 -3.95 17.74 -21.27
C THR A 388 -3.48 16.38 -21.76
N SER A 389 -2.55 16.29 -22.72
CA SER A 389 -2.16 15.00 -23.29
C SER A 389 -1.47 14.07 -22.28
N GLY A 390 -0.89 14.64 -21.23
CA GLY A 390 -0.30 13.90 -20.11
C GLY A 390 -1.25 13.64 -18.93
N HIS A 391 -2.56 13.92 -19.06
CA HIS A 391 -3.52 13.64 -18.00
C HIS A 391 -3.82 12.14 -17.86
N LEU A 392 -4.36 11.74 -16.70
CA LEU A 392 -4.55 10.36 -16.27
C LEU A 392 -5.16 9.44 -17.32
N CYS A 393 -6.25 9.88 -17.95
CA CYS A 393 -6.97 9.08 -18.94
C CYS A 393 -6.09 8.71 -20.14
N PHE A 394 -5.18 9.61 -20.53
CA PHE A 394 -4.34 9.46 -21.72
C PHE A 394 -3.07 8.64 -21.49
N LEU A 395 -2.87 8.14 -20.26
CA LEU A 395 -1.94 7.03 -20.03
C LEU A 395 -2.41 5.75 -20.73
N CYS A 396 -3.72 5.61 -20.95
CA CYS A 396 -4.35 4.43 -21.54
C CYS A 396 -5.13 4.74 -22.82
N HIS A 397 -5.85 5.87 -22.87
CA HIS A 397 -6.67 6.28 -24.01
C HIS A 397 -5.90 7.16 -24.98
N ASP A 398 -6.16 7.02 -26.28
CA ASP A 398 -5.48 7.84 -27.29
C ASP A 398 -5.91 9.32 -27.23
N PHE A 399 -4.98 10.21 -26.89
CA PHE A 399 -5.27 11.65 -26.77
C PHE A 399 -5.81 12.24 -28.08
N ILE A 400 -5.28 11.82 -29.22
CA ILE A 400 -5.69 12.38 -30.52
C ILE A 400 -7.16 12.05 -30.78
N THR A 401 -7.56 10.80 -30.54
CA THR A 401 -8.94 10.33 -30.72
C THR A 401 -9.92 10.98 -29.73
N TYR A 402 -9.55 11.18 -28.46
CA TYR A 402 -10.51 11.62 -27.44
C TYR A 402 -10.49 13.13 -27.13
N ALA A 403 -9.46 13.85 -27.55
CA ALA A 403 -9.29 15.27 -27.22
C ALA A 403 -8.81 16.13 -28.40
N GLN A 404 -8.61 15.54 -29.59
CA GLN A 404 -8.35 16.26 -30.83
C GLN A 404 -9.30 15.80 -31.93
N ASP A 405 -9.22 16.50 -33.07
CA ASP A 405 -10.03 16.22 -34.26
C ASP A 405 -9.43 15.08 -35.07
N ALA A 406 -9.46 13.88 -34.48
CA ALA A 406 -9.22 12.66 -35.21
C ALA A 406 -10.56 12.12 -35.73
N ASP A 407 -10.56 11.74 -37.02
CA ASP A 407 -11.64 10.97 -37.64
C ASP A 407 -11.73 9.51 -37.14
N ASN A 408 -11.01 9.16 -36.07
CA ASN A 408 -11.12 7.83 -35.45
C ASN A 408 -12.46 7.71 -34.71
N ARG A 409 -13.32 6.82 -35.20
CA ARG A 409 -14.70 6.64 -34.74
C ARG A 409 -14.85 5.49 -33.75
N ASN A 410 -13.76 4.86 -33.33
CA ASN A 410 -13.80 3.70 -32.45
C ASN A 410 -14.15 4.06 -30.98
N THR A 411 -14.62 5.28 -30.70
CA THR A 411 -15.03 5.73 -29.36
C THR A 411 -16.46 5.30 -29.00
N GLY A 412 -17.27 4.93 -29.99
CA GLY A 412 -18.70 4.68 -29.81
C GLY A 412 -19.56 5.96 -29.79
N PHE A 413 -18.96 7.15 -29.93
CA PHE A 413 -19.67 8.42 -30.00
C PHE A 413 -19.37 9.13 -31.31
N SER A 414 -20.42 9.43 -32.05
CA SER A 414 -20.32 9.95 -33.41
C SER A 414 -21.33 11.05 -33.71
N ARG A 415 -21.19 11.68 -34.87
CA ARG A 415 -22.19 12.57 -35.46
C ARG A 415 -22.29 12.31 -36.96
N ASN A 416 -23.27 12.96 -37.60
CA ASN A 416 -23.49 12.88 -39.04
C ASN A 416 -23.72 11.43 -39.51
N ASN A 417 -24.50 10.66 -38.73
CA ASN A 417 -24.78 9.24 -38.94
C ASN A 417 -23.49 8.38 -38.92
N GLY A 418 -22.69 8.53 -37.86
CA GLY A 418 -21.46 7.74 -37.71
C GLY A 418 -20.26 8.20 -38.54
N GLN A 419 -20.30 9.40 -39.11
CA GLN A 419 -19.25 9.90 -40.01
C GLN A 419 -18.15 10.67 -39.30
N ASP A 420 -18.43 11.35 -38.19
CA ASP A 420 -17.38 12.07 -37.46
C ASP A 420 -17.38 11.67 -36.00
N ASN A 421 -16.22 11.79 -35.35
CA ASN A 421 -16.05 11.51 -33.93
C ASN A 421 -16.56 12.68 -33.08
N LEU A 422 -17.47 12.39 -32.14
CA LEU A 422 -18.10 13.43 -31.33
C LEU A 422 -17.14 14.06 -30.30
N HIS A 423 -16.13 13.32 -29.85
CA HIS A 423 -15.13 13.83 -28.90
C HIS A 423 -14.29 14.97 -29.49
N GLY A 424 -13.82 14.81 -30.74
CA GLY A 424 -13.11 15.86 -31.46
C GLY A 424 -13.95 17.11 -31.69
N PHE A 425 -15.27 16.93 -31.86
CA PHE A 425 -16.21 18.05 -31.97
C PHE A 425 -16.39 18.80 -30.64
N HIS A 426 -16.58 18.09 -29.54
CA HIS A 426 -16.84 18.65 -28.20
C HIS A 426 -15.62 19.24 -27.52
N SER A 427 -14.43 18.71 -27.79
CA SER A 427 -13.16 19.20 -27.23
C SER A 427 -12.75 20.58 -27.77
N ARG A 428 -13.47 21.16 -28.73
CA ARG A 428 -13.16 22.45 -29.39
C ARG A 428 -14.04 23.59 -28.91
N ARG A 429 -13.45 24.79 -28.87
CA ARG A 429 -14.07 26.05 -28.40
C ARG A 429 -15.19 26.58 -29.30
N GLU A 430 -15.39 26.04 -30.49
CA GLU A 430 -16.38 26.56 -31.44
C GLU A 430 -17.79 25.98 -31.21
N ASN A 431 -17.93 24.98 -30.34
CA ASN A 431 -19.13 24.14 -30.21
C ASN A 431 -19.70 24.12 -28.77
N ASN A 432 -19.60 25.24 -28.05
CA ASN A 432 -19.65 25.27 -26.59
C ASN A 432 -21.04 25.49 -25.98
N VAL A 433 -21.28 24.76 -24.88
CA VAL A 433 -22.18 25.21 -23.80
C VAL A 433 -21.39 26.13 -22.86
N ALA A 434 -21.91 27.34 -22.57
CA ALA A 434 -21.30 28.33 -21.67
C ALA A 434 -19.91 28.90 -22.06
N GLY A 435 -19.51 28.82 -23.34
CA GLY A 435 -18.35 29.57 -23.86
C GLY A 435 -16.96 28.95 -23.65
N ARG A 436 -16.87 27.69 -23.22
CA ARG A 436 -15.63 26.90 -23.14
C ARG A 436 -15.77 25.52 -23.81
N PRO A 437 -14.66 24.87 -24.22
CA PRO A 437 -14.71 23.49 -24.70
C PRO A 437 -15.26 22.53 -23.63
N ILE A 438 -15.90 21.45 -24.08
CA ILE A 438 -16.44 20.40 -23.21
C ILE A 438 -15.29 19.45 -22.83
N ALA A 439 -15.16 19.16 -21.54
CA ALA A 439 -14.18 18.24 -20.98
C ALA A 439 -14.81 16.88 -20.66
N CYS A 440 -13.99 15.86 -20.38
CA CYS A 440 -14.49 14.54 -20.04
C CYS A 440 -15.48 14.57 -18.85
N MET A 441 -15.17 15.33 -17.79
CA MET A 441 -16.00 15.43 -16.58
C MET A 441 -17.34 16.16 -16.78
N ASP A 442 -17.56 16.77 -17.94
CA ASP A 442 -18.85 17.38 -18.26
C ASP A 442 -19.91 16.31 -18.58
N CYS A 443 -19.51 15.19 -19.20
CA CYS A 443 -20.41 14.11 -19.58
C CYS A 443 -20.14 12.80 -18.84
N HIS A 444 -18.90 12.54 -18.42
CA HIS A 444 -18.48 11.34 -17.72
C HIS A 444 -18.28 11.58 -16.24
N SER A 445 -18.42 10.53 -15.43
CA SER A 445 -18.20 10.56 -13.99
C SER A 445 -16.82 11.11 -13.63
N LYS A 446 -16.75 12.04 -12.68
CA LYS A 446 -15.47 12.53 -12.13
C LYS A 446 -14.76 11.49 -11.24
N ILE A 447 -15.46 10.43 -10.84
CA ILE A 447 -14.89 9.24 -10.21
C ILE A 447 -14.92 8.14 -11.27
N PRO A 448 -13.83 7.97 -12.03
CA PRO A 448 -13.83 7.11 -13.21
C PRO A 448 -13.61 5.65 -12.80
N HIS A 449 -14.46 5.12 -11.92
CA HIS A 449 -14.43 3.71 -11.52
C HIS A 449 -15.48 2.94 -12.29
N GLY A 450 -16.75 3.10 -11.94
CA GLY A 450 -17.88 2.52 -12.65
C GLY A 450 -19.22 3.10 -12.21
N ILE A 451 -20.21 2.96 -13.08
CA ILE A 451 -21.59 3.42 -12.86
C ILE A 451 -22.55 2.54 -13.66
N ASN A 452 -23.80 2.47 -13.21
CA ASN A 452 -24.84 1.69 -13.87
C ASN A 452 -25.44 2.37 -15.12
N ARG A 453 -24.58 2.99 -15.94
CA ARG A 453 -24.88 3.49 -17.29
C ARG A 453 -23.65 3.31 -18.16
N LEU A 454 -23.81 2.95 -19.43
CA LEU A 454 -22.69 2.74 -20.37
C LEU A 454 -21.75 3.96 -20.47
N ALA A 455 -20.47 3.68 -20.79
CA ALA A 455 -19.39 4.67 -21.00
C ALA A 455 -19.20 5.71 -19.87
N LEU A 456 -19.46 5.33 -18.63
CA LEU A 456 -19.33 6.19 -17.44
C LEU A 456 -20.09 7.51 -17.54
N LEU A 457 -21.13 7.58 -18.38
CA LEU A 457 -21.89 8.82 -18.55
C LEU A 457 -22.51 9.22 -17.22
N VAL A 458 -22.80 10.51 -17.02
CA VAL A 458 -23.55 11.03 -15.87
C VAL A 458 -24.64 12.01 -16.30
N THR A 459 -25.72 12.05 -15.53
CA THR A 459 -26.82 12.99 -15.66
C THR A 459 -26.97 13.82 -14.39
N ARG A 460 -27.73 14.91 -14.47
CA ARG A 460 -27.99 15.83 -13.34
C ARG A 460 -28.67 15.16 -12.15
N THR A 461 -29.25 13.98 -12.34
CA THR A 461 -29.95 13.22 -11.29
C THR A 461 -29.06 12.22 -10.58
N ASP A 462 -27.85 11.94 -11.08
CA ASP A 462 -26.92 11.10 -10.34
C ASP A 462 -26.44 11.78 -9.06
N ASN A 463 -25.86 10.99 -8.16
CA ASN A 463 -25.28 11.51 -6.94
C ASN A 463 -24.20 12.57 -7.26
N ALA A 464 -24.29 13.73 -6.61
CA ALA A 464 -23.38 14.87 -6.79
C ALA A 464 -21.88 14.53 -6.65
N ARG A 465 -21.55 13.42 -5.97
CA ARG A 465 -20.19 12.89 -5.89
C ARG A 465 -19.61 12.42 -7.23
N TYR A 466 -20.43 12.11 -8.22
CA TYR A 466 -20.01 11.70 -9.57
C TYR A 466 -19.95 12.86 -10.57
N LEU A 467 -20.51 14.02 -10.21
CA LEU A 467 -20.70 15.15 -11.12
C LEU A 467 -19.50 16.11 -11.08
N GLY A 468 -18.85 16.36 -12.23
CA GLY A 468 -17.64 17.19 -12.32
C GLY A 468 -17.73 18.46 -13.17
N GLY A 469 -18.78 18.64 -13.97
CA GLY A 469 -18.88 19.72 -14.94
C GLY A 469 -20.23 20.42 -15.02
N THR A 470 -20.31 21.46 -15.85
CA THR A 470 -21.52 22.30 -16.01
C THR A 470 -22.50 21.76 -17.05
N VAL A 471 -22.02 20.89 -17.95
CA VAL A 471 -22.80 20.34 -19.06
C VAL A 471 -23.27 18.92 -18.75
N LEU A 472 -23.91 18.77 -17.59
CA LEU A 472 -24.51 17.50 -17.22
C LEU A 472 -25.77 17.27 -18.04
N LEU A 473 -25.87 16.09 -18.63
CA LEU A 473 -27.04 15.62 -19.36
C LEU A 473 -28.26 15.61 -18.42
N ARG A 474 -29.45 16.01 -18.86
CA ARG A 474 -30.68 15.50 -18.23
C ARG A 474 -30.98 14.14 -18.81
N GLU A 475 -31.67 13.31 -18.04
CA GLU A 475 -32.20 12.04 -18.55
C GLU A 475 -33.05 12.24 -19.81
N SER A 476 -33.83 13.34 -19.86
CA SER A 476 -34.61 13.74 -21.03
C SER A 476 -33.76 14.12 -22.25
N ASP A 477 -32.48 14.43 -22.04
CA ASP A 477 -31.61 14.91 -23.10
C ASP A 477 -31.01 13.76 -23.93
N VAL A 478 -31.12 12.51 -23.45
CA VAL A 478 -30.75 11.29 -24.19
C VAL A 478 -31.95 10.34 -24.18
N PRO A 479 -33.01 10.61 -24.95
CA PRO A 479 -34.23 9.80 -24.96
C PRO A 479 -33.99 8.34 -25.37
N ASN A 480 -32.90 8.10 -26.11
CA ASN A 480 -32.45 6.77 -26.50
C ASN A 480 -31.08 6.48 -25.88
N TRP A 481 -31.06 5.93 -24.67
CA TRP A 481 -29.88 5.24 -24.16
C TRP A 481 -29.68 3.94 -24.95
N GLY A 482 -29.09 4.07 -26.15
CA GLY A 482 -28.92 2.96 -27.08
C GLY A 482 -28.14 1.80 -26.43
N PRO A 483 -28.63 0.55 -26.50
CA PRO A 483 -28.03 -0.59 -25.79
C PRO A 483 -26.67 -1.08 -26.35
N SER A 484 -26.08 -0.41 -27.34
CA SER A 484 -24.93 -0.92 -28.12
C SER A 484 -23.64 -0.09 -28.05
N GLY A 485 -23.66 1.07 -27.37
CA GLY A 485 -22.54 2.01 -27.34
C GLY A 485 -22.18 2.60 -28.72
N ASN A 486 -23.15 2.66 -29.65
CA ASN A 486 -23.10 3.46 -30.88
C ASN A 486 -24.02 4.66 -30.69
N TRP A 487 -23.53 5.74 -30.11
CA TRP A 487 -24.28 6.98 -29.99
C TRP A 487 -23.97 7.89 -31.17
N ASP A 488 -25.01 8.45 -31.79
CA ASP A 488 -24.91 9.57 -32.71
C ASP A 488 -25.42 10.85 -32.01
N LYS A 489 -24.92 12.01 -32.45
CA LYS A 489 -25.46 13.33 -32.08
C LYS A 489 -26.99 13.38 -32.15
N SER A 490 -27.62 12.69 -33.09
CA SER A 490 -29.08 12.62 -33.22
C SER A 490 -29.80 11.91 -32.06
N ASP A 491 -29.08 11.11 -31.26
CA ASP A 491 -29.64 10.45 -30.07
C ASP A 491 -29.79 11.41 -28.89
N CYS A 492 -29.20 12.62 -28.98
CA CYS A 492 -29.28 13.67 -27.98
C CYS A 492 -30.27 14.77 -28.38
N THR A 493 -30.89 15.43 -27.41
CA THR A 493 -31.72 16.62 -27.65
C THR A 493 -30.85 17.86 -27.87
N VAL A 494 -31.48 18.93 -28.38
CA VAL A 494 -30.81 20.21 -28.69
C VAL A 494 -30.13 20.85 -27.48
N GLU A 495 -30.47 20.47 -26.24
CA GLU A 495 -29.85 21.06 -25.04
C GLU A 495 -28.47 20.45 -24.69
N CYS A 496 -28.03 19.39 -25.39
CA CYS A 496 -26.69 18.78 -25.25
C CYS A 496 -25.62 19.36 -26.19
N HIS A 497 -26.00 20.19 -27.16
CA HIS A 497 -25.17 20.68 -28.26
C HIS A 497 -25.50 22.13 -28.60
#